data_AF-K2DR86-F1
#
_entry.id   AF-K2DR86-F1
#
_cell.length_a   1.000
_cell.length_b   1.000
_cell.length_c   1.000
_cell.angle_alpha   90.00
_cell.angle_beta   90.00
_cell.angle_gamma   90.00
#
_symmetry.space_group_name_H-M   'P 1'
#
loop_
_entity.id
_entity.type
_entity.pdbx_description
1 polymer ?
#
loop_
_entity_poly.entity_id
_entity_poly.type
_entity_poly.pdbx_seq_one_letter_code
_entity_poly.pdbx_strand_id
1 'polypeptide(L)'
;MYPEEAFLFCQFMNLSYEPLIDCEKKRKILQAAHQTPSLFHINLLQEYLSFFPELVWLNAEDERINMPGTVLPTNWTYRYRPFLEAMIHHEGLSKLMKDLGQYTV
;
A
#
# COMPACT_ATOMS: atom_id res chain seq x y z
N MET A 1 10.27 8.35 -7.06
CA MET A 1 9.34 8.79 -5.99
C MET A 1 9.29 10.31 -6.02
N TYR A 2 8.14 10.93 -5.80
CA TYR A 2 7.97 12.41 -5.79
C TYR A 2 8.09 12.91 -4.34
N PRO A 3 9.29 13.30 -3.86
CA PRO A 3 9.53 13.52 -2.44
C PRO A 3 8.78 14.76 -1.91
N GLU A 4 8.56 15.74 -2.78
CA GLU A 4 7.79 16.96 -2.48
C GLU A 4 6.32 16.65 -2.18
N GLU A 5 5.66 15.85 -3.03
CA GLU A 5 4.26 15.43 -2.81
C GLU A 5 4.10 14.63 -1.51
N ALA A 6 5.03 13.72 -1.25
CA ALA A 6 5.04 12.93 -0.03
C ALA A 6 5.24 13.81 1.23
N PHE A 7 6.11 14.81 1.14
CA PHE A 7 6.31 15.79 2.21
C PHE A 7 5.04 16.62 2.48
N LEU A 8 4.42 17.17 1.43
CA LEU A 8 3.19 17.95 1.52
C LEU A 8 2.04 17.11 2.10
N PHE A 9 1.92 15.84 1.70
CA PHE A 9 0.94 14.92 2.25
C PHE A 9 1.18 14.65 3.74
N CYS A 10 2.44 14.44 4.15
CA CYS A 10 2.78 14.27 5.57
C CYS A 10 2.41 15.52 6.38
N GLN A 11 2.66 16.73 5.87
CA GLN A 11 2.24 17.98 6.52
C GLN A 11 0.71 18.06 6.66
N PHE A 12 -0.04 17.73 5.60
CA PHE A 12 -1.51 17.70 5.63
C PHE A 12 -2.04 16.72 6.70
N MET A 13 -1.42 15.54 6.81
CA MET A 13 -1.78 14.50 7.78
C MET A 13 -1.22 14.74 9.19
N ASN A 14 -0.45 15.82 9.40
CA ASN A 14 0.29 16.08 10.63
C ASN A 14 1.22 14.91 11.05
N LEU A 15 1.93 14.35 10.07
CA LEU A 15 2.91 13.26 10.21
C LEU A 15 4.34 13.78 9.92
N SER A 16 5.35 13.16 10.53
CA SER A 16 6.75 13.38 10.15
C SER A 16 7.02 12.78 8.77
N TYR A 17 7.67 13.54 7.89
CA TYR A 17 8.18 13.00 6.63
C TYR A 17 9.43 12.16 6.89
N GLU A 18 9.44 10.94 6.37
CA GLU A 18 10.59 10.04 6.35
C GLU A 18 10.68 9.38 4.96
N PRO A 19 11.89 9.14 4.43
CA PRO A 19 12.06 8.52 3.11
C PRO A 19 11.64 7.05 3.09
N LEU A 20 11.68 6.37 4.24
CA LEU A 20 11.16 5.04 4.44
C LEU A 20 9.97 5.12 5.40
N ILE A 21 8.84 4.55 4.98
CA ILE A 21 7.63 4.55 5.78
C ILE A 21 7.59 3.31 6.68
N ASP A 22 7.37 3.50 7.97
CA ASP A 22 7.16 2.40 8.91
C ASP A 22 5.72 1.84 8.84
N CYS A 23 5.50 0.71 9.51
CA CYS A 23 4.20 0.05 9.53
C CYS A 23 3.10 0.89 10.19
N GLU A 24 3.43 1.71 11.20
CA GLU A 24 2.44 2.50 11.93
C GLU A 24 1.89 3.62 11.04
N LYS A 25 2.78 4.35 10.37
CA LYS A 25 2.45 5.40 9.39
C LYS A 25 1.74 4.80 8.19
N LYS A 26 2.22 3.64 7.71
CA LYS A 26 1.51 2.64 6.90
C LYS A 26 0.01 2.61 7.18
N ARG A 27 -0.28 2.16 8.40
CA ARG A 27 -1.63 1.90 8.88
C ARG A 27 -2.45 3.18 9.00
N LYS A 28 -1.87 4.28 9.50
CA LYS A 28 -2.55 5.56 9.63
C LYS A 28 -3.03 6.10 8.29
N ILE A 29 -2.20 6.03 7.25
CA ILE A 29 -2.56 6.50 5.91
C ILE A 29 -3.72 5.68 5.34
N LEU A 30 -3.64 4.35 5.41
CA LEU A 30 -4.74 3.49 4.96
C LEU A 30 -6.02 3.73 5.75
N GLN A 31 -5.92 3.84 7.08
CA GLN A 31 -7.07 4.11 7.92
C GLN A 31 -7.72 5.45 7.59
N ALA A 32 -6.93 6.50 7.34
CA ALA A 32 -7.46 7.80 6.93
C ALA A 32 -8.23 7.69 5.61
N ALA A 33 -7.74 6.92 4.64
CA ALA A 33 -8.44 6.67 3.39
C ALA A 33 -9.81 5.97 3.61
N HIS A 34 -9.87 4.99 4.53
CA HIS A 34 -11.11 4.29 4.91
C HIS A 34 -12.14 5.19 5.63
N GLN A 35 -11.70 6.27 6.25
CA GLN A 35 -12.54 7.16 7.09
C GLN A 35 -13.00 8.43 6.37
N THR A 36 -12.65 8.60 5.10
CA THR A 36 -13.17 9.70 4.29
C THR A 36 -14.66 9.52 4.00
N PRO A 37 -15.43 10.61 3.77
CA PRO A 37 -16.85 10.51 3.38
C PRO A 37 -17.04 10.08 1.92
N SER A 38 -15.98 9.64 1.23
CA SER A 38 -16.08 9.14 -0.14
C SER A 38 -16.90 7.85 -0.18
N LEU A 39 -17.87 7.80 -1.10
CA LEU A 39 -18.72 6.61 -1.27
C LEU A 39 -17.91 5.35 -1.62
N PHE A 40 -16.80 5.55 -2.34
CA PHE A 40 -15.86 4.48 -2.67
C PHE A 40 -14.45 4.90 -2.29
N HIS A 41 -13.72 3.98 -1.69
CA HIS A 41 -12.27 4.07 -1.54
C HIS A 41 -11.66 2.85 -2.24
N ILE A 42 -10.53 3.05 -2.92
CA ILE A 42 -9.84 1.99 -3.64
C ILE A 42 -8.36 2.05 -3.27
N ASN A 43 -7.99 1.27 -2.26
CA ASN A 43 -6.59 1.06 -1.92
C ASN A 43 -6.03 -0.07 -2.79
N LEU A 44 -4.77 0.07 -3.22
CA LEU A 44 -4.09 -0.99 -3.97
C LEU A 44 -3.88 -2.20 -3.06
N LEU A 45 -4.05 -3.41 -3.60
CA LEU A 45 -3.81 -4.65 -2.85
C LEU A 45 -2.39 -4.71 -2.28
N GLN A 46 -1.41 -4.23 -3.04
CA GLN A 46 0.01 -4.13 -2.66
C GLN A 46 0.22 -3.36 -1.34
N GLU A 47 -0.64 -2.38 -1.03
CA GLU A 47 -0.53 -1.62 0.22
C GLU A 47 -0.88 -2.47 1.45
N TYR A 48 -1.76 -3.46 1.31
CA TYR A 48 -2.07 -4.39 2.39
C TYR A 48 -1.01 -5.48 2.51
N LEU A 49 -0.50 -6.00 1.38
CA LEU A 49 0.51 -7.05 1.36
C LEU A 49 1.84 -6.60 1.99
N SER A 50 2.24 -5.35 1.79
CA SER A 50 3.51 -4.81 2.27
C SER A 50 3.61 -4.62 3.79
N PHE A 51 2.58 -4.96 4.56
CA PHE A 51 2.71 -5.16 6.01
C PHE A 51 3.42 -6.47 6.36
N PHE A 52 3.55 -7.38 5.40
CA PHE A 52 4.06 -8.73 5.58
C PHE A 52 5.20 -8.94 4.58
N PRO A 53 6.47 -8.87 5.01
CA PRO A 53 7.63 -9.04 4.13
C PRO A 53 7.59 -10.32 3.28
N GLU A 54 6.96 -11.37 3.80
CA GLU A 54 6.75 -12.65 3.15
C GLU A 54 5.73 -12.61 1.99
N LEU A 55 4.97 -11.52 1.81
CA LEU A 55 3.97 -11.35 0.75
C LEU A 55 4.40 -10.34 -0.34
N VAL A 56 5.60 -9.76 -0.23
CA VAL A 56 6.13 -8.78 -1.18
C VAL A 56 7.53 -9.14 -1.67
N TRP A 57 7.92 -8.57 -2.81
CA TRP A 57 9.29 -8.60 -3.30
C TRP A 57 10.21 -7.79 -2.39
N LEU A 58 11.50 -8.15 -2.37
CA LEU A 58 12.48 -7.56 -1.48
C LEU A 58 12.72 -6.08 -1.79
N ASN A 59 12.77 -5.71 -3.07
CA ASN A 59 12.96 -4.33 -3.50
C ASN A 59 11.61 -3.73 -3.90
N ALA A 60 11.30 -2.55 -3.36
CA ALA A 60 10.05 -1.86 -3.68
C ALA A 60 9.90 -1.50 -5.18
N GLU A 61 11.00 -1.32 -5.90
CA GLU A 61 10.94 -1.07 -7.35
C GLU A 61 10.50 -2.30 -8.15
N ASP A 62 10.65 -3.52 -7.63
CA ASP A 62 10.16 -4.74 -8.27
C ASP A 62 8.62 -4.85 -8.18
N GLU A 63 8.00 -4.07 -7.29
CA GLU A 63 6.54 -3.96 -7.14
C GLU A 63 5.91 -2.93 -8.12
N ARG A 64 6.74 -2.18 -8.85
CA ARG A 64 6.26 -1.15 -9.79
C ARG A 64 5.66 -1.79 -11.03
N ILE A 65 4.35 -1.63 -11.20
CA ILE A 65 3.60 -2.17 -12.36
C ILE A 65 3.93 -1.42 -13.66
N ASN A 66 4.19 -0.11 -13.58
CA ASN A 66 4.40 0.73 -14.75
C ASN A 66 5.26 1.97 -14.42
N MET A 67 6.07 2.39 -15.39
CA MET A 67 6.73 3.69 -15.39
C MET A 67 6.23 4.50 -16.61
N PRO A 68 5.33 5.48 -16.40
CA PRO A 68 4.77 6.28 -17.48
C PRO A 68 5.82 6.94 -18.37
N GLY A 69 5.53 7.07 -19.67
CA GLY A 69 6.44 7.69 -20.64
C GLY A 69 7.61 6.80 -21.07
N THR A 70 7.62 5.52 -20.69
CA THR A 70 8.69 4.59 -21.04
C THR A 70 8.15 3.31 -21.67
N VAL A 71 8.97 2.69 -22.51
CA VAL A 71 8.73 1.35 -23.06
C VAL A 71 9.80 0.43 -22.48
N LEU A 72 9.46 -0.22 -21.36
CA LEU A 72 10.33 -1.17 -20.68
C LEU A 72 9.73 -2.58 -20.72
N PRO A 73 10.55 -3.64 -20.81
CA PRO A 73 10.07 -5.02 -20.71
C PRO A 73 9.36 -5.34 -19.39
N THR A 74 9.63 -4.56 -18.34
CA THR A 74 9.05 -4.71 -16.99
C THR A 74 7.70 -4.01 -16.84
N ASN A 75 7.34 -3.08 -17.72
CA ASN A 75 6.03 -2.43 -17.66
C ASN A 75 4.95 -3.48 -17.96
N TRP A 76 3.89 -3.50 -17.14
CA TRP A 76 2.73 -4.37 -17.28
C TRP A 76 2.99 -5.88 -17.16
N THR A 77 4.20 -6.28 -16.74
CA THR A 77 4.57 -7.70 -16.55
C THR A 77 4.62 -8.12 -15.09
N TYR A 78 4.42 -7.17 -14.15
CA TYR A 78 4.38 -7.43 -12.71
C TYR A 78 3.44 -8.59 -12.32
N ARG A 79 3.88 -9.36 -11.33
CA ARG A 79 3.14 -10.42 -10.66
C ARG A 79 3.33 -10.28 -9.16
N TYR A 80 2.24 -10.48 -8.42
CA TYR A 80 2.31 -10.63 -6.97
C TYR A 80 3.24 -11.79 -6.62
N ARG A 81 4.05 -11.61 -5.57
CA ARG A 81 4.94 -12.66 -5.07
C ARG A 81 4.18 -13.90 -4.57
N PRO A 82 3.10 -13.77 -3.76
CA PRO A 82 2.32 -14.93 -3.33
C PRO A 82 1.26 -15.33 -4.37
N PHE A 83 0.93 -16.62 -4.39
CA PHE A 83 -0.29 -17.11 -5.04
C PHE A 83 -1.54 -16.62 -4.31
N LEU A 84 -2.68 -16.62 -5.01
CA LEU A 84 -3.96 -16.22 -4.43
C LEU A 84 -4.32 -17.08 -3.21
N GLU A 85 -4.10 -18.38 -3.31
CA GLU A 85 -4.36 -19.36 -2.25
C GLU A 85 -3.55 -19.05 -0.99
N ALA A 86 -2.32 -18.56 -1.13
CA ALA A 86 -1.51 -18.14 0.02
C ALA A 86 -2.08 -16.87 0.65
N MET A 87 -2.53 -15.91 -0.16
CA MET A 87 -3.10 -14.65 0.34
C MET A 87 -4.41 -14.89 1.12
N ILE A 88 -5.31 -15.74 0.63
CA ILE A 88 -6.60 -15.99 1.29
C ILE A 88 -6.46 -16.72 2.64
N HIS A 89 -5.41 -17.53 2.81
CA HIS A 89 -5.14 -18.25 4.05
C HIS A 89 -4.24 -17.46 5.01
N HIS A 90 -3.80 -16.25 4.63
CA HIS A 90 -2.94 -15.43 5.47
C HIS A 90 -3.75 -14.71 6.56
N GLU A 91 -3.69 -15.24 7.79
CA GLU A 91 -4.48 -14.75 8.93
C GLU A 91 -4.19 -13.29 9.27
N GLY A 92 -2.90 -12.89 9.25
CA GLY A 92 -2.49 -11.52 9.54
C GLY A 92 -3.05 -10.52 8.52
N LEU A 93 -3.10 -10.90 7.25
CA LEU A 93 -3.63 -10.07 6.17
C LEU A 93 -5.14 -9.93 6.31
N SER A 94 -5.82 -11.05 6.52
CA SER A 94 -7.27 -11.09 6.76
C SER A 94 -7.67 -10.24 7.95
N LYS A 95 -6.91 -10.31 9.04
CA LYS A 95 -7.15 -9.48 10.23
C LYS A 95 -6.92 -7.99 9.93
N LEU A 96 -5.81 -7.63 9.29
CA LEU A 96 -5.51 -6.25 8.95
C LEU A 96 -6.62 -5.62 8.11
N MET A 97 -7.08 -6.31 7.06
CA MET A 97 -8.13 -5.80 6.18
C MET A 97 -9.47 -5.63 6.90
N LYS A 98 -9.84 -6.59 7.78
CA LYS A 98 -11.04 -6.48 8.62
C LYS A 98 -10.95 -5.31 9.59
N ASP A 99 -9.82 -5.18 10.28
CA ASP A 99 -9.62 -4.09 11.24
C ASP A 99 -9.75 -2.73 10.54
N LEU A 100 -9.16 -2.55 9.34
CA LEU A 100 -9.26 -1.30 8.59
C LEU A 100 -10.68 -1.01 8.08
N GLY A 101 -11.40 -2.03 7.61
CA GLY A 101 -12.77 -1.88 7.10
C GLY A 101 -13.85 -1.69 8.17
N GLN A 102 -13.56 -1.97 9.44
CA GLN A 102 -14.52 -1.76 10.55
C GLN A 102 -14.66 -0.30 10.98
N TYR A 103 -13.82 0.61 10.48
CA TYR A 103 -13.84 2.03 10.81
C TYR A 103 -14.63 2.90 9.82
N THR A 104 -15.35 2.29 8.87
CA THR A 104 -16.24 3.03 7.97
C THR A 104 -17.49 3.48 8.74
N VAL A 105 -17.66 4.80 8.89
CA VAL A 105 -18.78 5.45 9.58
C VAL A 105 -20.00 5.51 8.67
#